data_AF-A0A0N4XQ21-F1
#
_entry.id   AF-A0A0N4XQ21-F1
#
_cell.length_a   1.000
_cell.length_b   1.000
_cell.length_c   1.000
_cell.angle_alpha   90.00
_cell.angle_beta   90.00
_cell.angle_gamma   90.00
#
_symmetry.space_group_name_H-M   'P 1'
#
loop_
_entity.id
_entity.type
_entity.pdbx_description
1 polymer ?
#
loop_
_entity_poly.entity_id
_entity_poly.type
_entity_poly.pdbx_seq_one_letter_code
_entity_poly.pdbx_strand_id
1 'polypeptide(L)'
;DQAHDSRACPYLDTIDRKVLDFDFEKLCSVSLSHLNVYACMVCGKYFQGRGTNTHAYTHSLDTDHRVFLNLHTLKFYCLPDNYEVDDPSLEDIKYVLKPTYTKELIASLDRQHRMARAYDDLTYFPGVVGLNNIKANDYCNVILHALSHVTPLRDYFLREENYESIKRPPGDKLSLLPKRFGELIRKLWNPKAFRTHVSPHEMLQATVLCSDKKFQFIKQGNRFPL
;
A
#
# COMPACT_ATOMS: atom_id res chain seq x y z
N ASP A 1 17.91 28.60 14.12
CA ASP A 1 17.33 27.36 14.66
C ASP A 1 15.97 27.61 15.27
N GLN A 2 14.93 27.67 14.43
CA GLN A 2 13.55 27.62 14.91
C GLN A 2 13.20 26.13 15.04
N ALA A 3 12.99 25.67 16.27
CA ALA A 3 12.37 24.38 16.52
C ALA A 3 10.95 24.44 15.98
N HIS A 4 10.74 23.94 14.77
CA HIS A 4 9.42 23.85 14.18
C HIS A 4 8.61 22.87 15.05
N ASP A 5 7.51 23.34 15.64
CA ASP A 5 6.61 22.46 16.39
C ASP A 5 6.08 21.41 15.41
N SER A 6 6.38 20.14 15.68
CA SER A 6 6.00 19.01 14.83
C SER A 6 4.48 18.91 14.62
N ARG A 7 3.70 19.58 15.47
CA ARG A 7 2.24 19.62 15.45
C ARG A 7 1.63 20.74 14.61
N ALA A 8 2.44 21.67 14.09
CA ALA A 8 1.95 22.83 13.34
C ALA A 8 2.70 22.99 12.01
N CYS A 9 2.60 21.97 11.14
CA CYS A 9 3.09 22.08 9.77
C CYS A 9 2.13 22.94 8.94
N PRO A 10 2.57 24.08 8.36
CA PRO A 10 1.70 24.99 7.63
C PRO A 10 1.32 24.47 6.23
N TYR A 11 1.94 23.37 5.78
CA TYR A 11 1.77 22.83 4.43
C TYR A 11 0.81 21.63 4.36
N LEU A 12 0.09 21.32 5.45
CA LEU A 12 -0.83 20.18 5.49
C LEU A 12 -2.03 20.34 4.55
N ASP A 13 -2.41 21.57 4.25
CA ASP A 13 -3.45 21.93 3.29
C ASP A 13 -3.05 21.63 1.84
N THR A 14 -1.75 21.53 1.53
CA THR A 14 -1.25 21.19 0.18
C THR A 14 -1.40 19.71 -0.18
N ILE A 15 -1.78 18.86 0.78
CA ILE A 15 -1.87 17.41 0.58
C ILE A 15 -3.07 17.07 -0.29
N ASP A 16 -2.82 16.42 -1.43
CA ASP A 16 -3.86 15.92 -2.32
C ASP A 16 -3.98 14.40 -2.20
N ARG A 17 -5.03 13.93 -1.51
CA ARG A 17 -5.31 12.50 -1.31
C ARG A 17 -5.73 11.79 -2.61
N LYS A 18 -6.20 12.51 -3.64
CA LYS A 18 -6.68 11.91 -4.90
C LYS A 18 -5.54 11.31 -5.72
N VAL A 19 -4.36 11.93 -5.66
CA VAL A 19 -3.16 11.48 -6.39
C VAL A 19 -2.38 10.40 -5.67
N LEU A 20 -2.67 10.12 -4.40
CA LEU A 20 -1.96 9.12 -3.61
C LEU A 20 -2.38 7.71 -4.03
N ASP A 21 -1.41 6.93 -4.51
CA ASP A 21 -1.59 5.55 -4.93
C ASP A 21 -0.49 4.66 -4.33
N PHE A 22 -0.83 3.95 -3.27
CA PHE A 22 0.09 3.11 -2.51
C PHE A 22 0.15 1.66 -3.00
N ASP A 23 -0.39 1.35 -4.18
CA ASP A 23 -0.37 0.00 -4.74
C ASP A 23 0.84 -0.28 -5.64
N PHE A 24 1.54 0.77 -6.05
CA PHE A 24 2.77 0.63 -6.82
C PHE A 24 3.97 0.23 -5.96
N GLU A 25 4.96 -0.36 -6.63
CA GLU A 25 6.21 -0.76 -6.04
C GLU A 25 6.91 0.44 -5.38
N LYS A 26 7.39 0.23 -4.15
CA LYS A 26 8.02 1.27 -3.33
C LYS A 26 9.46 1.51 -3.80
N LEU A 27 9.61 2.17 -4.95
CA LEU A 27 10.88 2.55 -5.55
C LEU A 27 10.90 4.04 -5.88
N CYS A 28 12.08 4.65 -5.87
CA CYS A 28 12.24 6.02 -6.34
C CYS A 28 12.01 6.11 -7.85
N SER A 29 11.18 7.06 -8.29
CA SER A 29 10.89 7.29 -9.71
C SER A 29 12.08 7.82 -10.53
N VAL A 30 13.18 8.19 -9.86
CA VAL A 30 14.40 8.70 -10.50
C VAL A 30 15.51 7.65 -10.45
N SER A 31 15.90 7.19 -9.26
CA SER A 31 17.02 6.25 -9.08
C SER A 31 16.62 4.78 -9.14
N LEU A 32 15.32 4.46 -9.17
CA LEU A 32 14.77 3.10 -9.06
C LEU A 32 15.16 2.36 -7.75
N SER A 33 15.70 3.09 -6.77
CA SER A 33 16.12 2.50 -5.50
C SER A 33 14.95 2.24 -4.56
N HIS A 34 14.99 1.12 -3.84
CA HIS A 34 14.04 0.77 -2.77
C HIS A 34 14.43 1.31 -1.37
N LEU A 35 15.62 1.91 -1.27
CA LEU A 35 16.18 2.36 0.00
C LEU A 35 15.66 3.74 0.38
N ASN A 36 15.07 3.86 1.57
CA ASN A 36 14.57 5.12 2.13
C ASN A 36 13.67 5.88 1.15
N VAL A 37 12.59 5.24 0.71
CA VAL A 37 11.64 5.83 -0.25
C VAL A 37 10.59 6.64 0.48
N TYR A 38 10.36 7.85 -0.02
CA TYR A 38 9.38 8.82 0.46
C TYR A 38 8.35 9.09 -0.62
N ALA A 39 7.07 9.04 -0.28
CA ALA A 39 6.01 9.50 -1.15
C ALA A 39 5.76 10.99 -0.96
N CYS A 40 5.68 11.74 -2.05
CA CYS A 40 5.25 13.13 -2.04
C CYS A 40 3.73 13.19 -1.85
N MET A 41 3.27 13.89 -0.80
CA MET A 41 1.84 13.97 -0.47
C MET A 41 1.05 14.93 -1.37
N VAL A 42 1.74 15.68 -2.23
CA VAL A 42 1.13 16.65 -3.15
C VAL A 42 0.94 16.05 -4.55
N CYS A 43 1.87 15.22 -5.04
CA CYS A 43 1.80 14.64 -6.39
C CYS A 43 1.80 13.11 -6.46
N GLY A 44 1.91 12.42 -5.32
CA GLY A 44 1.90 10.96 -5.24
C GLY A 44 3.18 10.26 -5.72
N LYS A 45 4.15 10.98 -6.30
CA LYS A 45 5.41 10.38 -6.78
C LYS A 45 6.34 9.98 -5.64
N TYR A 46 7.18 8.98 -5.91
CA TYR A 46 8.09 8.40 -4.93
C TYR A 46 9.55 8.82 -5.18
N PHE A 47 10.21 9.28 -4.12
CA PHE A 47 11.57 9.79 -4.18
C PHE A 47 12.46 9.17 -3.11
N GLN A 48 13.73 8.97 -3.42
CA GLN A 48 14.69 8.43 -2.48
C GLN A 48 15.25 9.53 -1.58
N GLY A 49 15.38 9.19 -0.30
CA GLY A 49 16.09 9.97 0.71
C GLY A 49 15.37 11.24 1.14
N ARG A 50 15.89 11.89 2.18
CA ARG A 50 15.42 13.19 2.68
C ARG A 50 16.54 14.20 2.95
N GLY A 51 17.79 13.80 2.74
CA GLY A 51 18.95 14.66 2.94
C GLY A 51 19.14 15.63 1.77
N THR A 52 20.01 16.62 1.94
CA THR A 52 20.21 17.71 0.97
C THR A 52 20.57 17.26 -0.46
N ASN A 53 21.25 16.12 -0.61
CA ASN A 53 21.65 15.55 -1.90
C ASN A 53 20.74 14.40 -2.37
N THR A 54 19.46 14.40 -1.96
CA THR A 54 18.53 13.32 -2.25
C THR A 54 17.38 13.79 -3.14
N HIS A 55 16.77 12.86 -3.88
CA HIS A 55 15.74 13.20 -4.85
C HIS A 55 14.50 13.81 -4.21
N ALA A 56 14.11 13.41 -2.99
CA ALA A 56 12.95 14.04 -2.35
C ALA A 56 13.24 15.48 -1.94
N TYR A 57 14.46 15.76 -1.48
CA TYR A 57 14.89 17.11 -1.14
C TYR A 57 14.93 18.01 -2.37
N THR A 58 15.56 17.56 -3.46
CA THR A 58 15.56 18.30 -4.74
C THR A 58 14.14 18.51 -5.25
N HIS A 59 13.29 17.47 -5.22
CA HIS A 59 11.89 17.59 -5.63
C HIS A 59 11.13 18.64 -4.80
N SER A 60 11.39 18.71 -3.49
CA SER A 60 10.75 19.72 -2.62
C SER A 60 11.12 21.16 -2.99
N LEU A 61 12.37 21.39 -3.41
CA LEU A 61 12.83 22.71 -3.83
C LEU A 61 12.33 23.08 -5.23
N ASP A 62 12.36 22.13 -6.17
CA ASP A 62 12.02 22.40 -7.57
C ASP A 62 10.52 22.60 -7.80
N THR A 63 9.69 21.94 -6.99
CA THR A 63 8.23 21.91 -7.18
C THR A 63 7.44 22.55 -6.05
N ASP A 64 8.12 23.01 -4.99
CA ASP A 64 7.49 23.50 -3.75
C ASP A 64 6.56 22.48 -3.07
N HIS A 65 6.76 21.18 -3.33
CA HIS A 65 6.02 20.11 -2.66
C HIS A 65 6.74 19.74 -1.36
N ARG A 66 6.17 20.12 -0.22
CA ARG A 66 6.91 20.07 1.05
C ARG A 66 6.61 18.87 1.93
N VAL A 67 5.45 18.24 1.80
CA VAL A 67 5.06 17.13 2.70
C VAL A 67 5.37 15.78 2.07
N PHE A 68 6.12 14.95 2.81
CA PHE A 68 6.54 13.61 2.38
C PHE A 68 6.25 12.56 3.43
N LEU A 69 5.89 11.35 3.01
CA LEU A 69 5.68 10.19 3.87
C LEU A 69 6.77 9.14 3.63
N ASN A 70 7.49 8.73 4.66
CA ASN A 70 8.38 7.58 4.56
C ASN A 70 7.55 6.28 4.44
N LEU A 71 7.71 5.56 3.34
CA LEU A 71 6.89 4.38 3.01
C LEU A 71 7.21 3.13 3.84
N HIS A 72 8.27 3.17 4.64
CA HIS A 72 8.70 2.10 5.55
C HIS A 72 8.37 2.41 7.00
N THR A 73 8.72 3.61 7.47
CA THR A 73 8.52 4.01 8.88
C THR A 73 7.15 4.63 9.16
N LEU A 74 6.37 4.97 8.13
CA LEU A 74 5.07 5.65 8.22
C LEU A 74 5.13 7.02 8.91
N LYS A 75 6.31 7.66 8.92
CA LYS A 75 6.54 8.99 9.46
C LYS A 75 6.49 10.04 8.37
N PHE A 76 5.83 11.16 8.67
CA PHE A 76 5.76 12.31 7.76
C PHE A 76 6.90 13.27 8.03
N TYR A 77 7.37 13.93 6.97
CA TYR A 77 8.45 14.90 7.02
C TYR A 77 8.11 16.10 6.13
N CYS A 78 8.42 17.29 6.62
CA CYS A 78 8.42 18.49 5.82
C CYS A 78 9.82 18.70 5.24
N LEU A 79 9.95 18.84 3.92
CA LEU A 79 11.20 19.18 3.23
C LEU A 79 11.00 20.53 2.51
N PRO A 80 12.05 21.36 2.39
CA PRO A 80 13.45 21.08 2.71
C PRO A 80 13.83 21.21 4.20
N ASP A 81 12.93 21.73 5.05
CA ASP A 81 13.21 22.05 6.47
C ASP A 81 13.54 20.83 7.35
N ASN A 82 13.21 19.63 6.87
CA ASN A 82 13.57 18.32 7.42
C ASN A 82 13.15 18.09 8.87
N TYR A 83 11.94 18.52 9.24
CA TYR A 83 11.31 18.18 10.52
C TYR A 83 10.22 17.12 10.35
N GLU A 84 9.99 16.33 11.40
CA GLU A 84 8.92 15.33 11.45
C GLU A 84 7.57 16.03 11.67
N VAL A 85 6.56 15.61 10.91
CA VAL A 85 5.19 16.11 11.04
C VAL A 85 4.37 15.05 11.76
N ASP A 86 3.76 15.43 12.87
CA ASP A 86 2.89 14.55 13.66
C ASP A 86 1.52 15.21 13.83
N ASP A 87 0.58 14.81 12.98
CA ASP A 87 -0.77 15.36 12.93
C ASP A 87 -1.82 14.24 12.77
N PRO A 88 -2.87 14.21 13.60
CA PRO A 88 -3.93 13.19 13.53
C PRO A 88 -4.68 13.14 12.19
N SER A 89 -4.72 14.24 11.43
CA SER A 89 -5.38 14.30 10.12
C SER A 89 -4.71 13.45 9.05
N LEU A 90 -3.49 12.94 9.32
CA LEU A 90 -2.70 12.11 8.40
C LEU A 90 -2.86 10.60 8.66
N GLU A 91 -3.58 10.22 9.71
CA GLU A 91 -3.79 8.81 10.07
C GLU A 91 -4.57 8.03 9.01
N ASP A 92 -5.42 8.70 8.24
CA ASP A 92 -6.12 8.11 7.10
C ASP A 92 -5.13 7.65 6.02
N ILE A 93 -4.13 8.47 5.69
CA ILE A 93 -3.08 8.15 4.72
C ILE A 93 -2.24 6.95 5.21
N LYS A 94 -1.86 6.93 6.50
CA LYS A 94 -1.16 5.77 7.10
C LYS A 94 -2.02 4.51 6.98
N TYR A 95 -3.31 4.62 7.26
CA TYR A 95 -4.26 3.52 7.19
C TYR A 95 -4.43 3.01 5.75
N VAL A 96 -4.46 3.87 4.73
CA VAL A 96 -4.54 3.42 3.33
C VAL A 96 -3.25 2.72 2.90
N LEU A 97 -2.08 3.25 3.28
CA LEU A 97 -0.78 2.64 2.96
C LEU A 97 -0.60 1.28 3.65
N LYS A 98 -0.98 1.17 4.93
CA LYS A 98 -0.89 -0.07 5.72
C LYS A 98 -2.17 -0.26 6.55
N PRO A 99 -3.25 -0.81 5.96
CA PRO A 99 -4.50 -1.03 6.69
C PRO A 99 -4.30 -1.99 7.86
N THR A 100 -4.92 -1.68 8.99
CA THR A 100 -4.87 -2.51 10.20
C THR A 100 -6.27 -2.91 10.66
N TYR A 101 -6.36 -4.09 11.29
CA TYR A 101 -7.63 -4.69 11.67
C TYR A 101 -7.58 -5.23 13.10
N THR A 102 -8.50 -4.75 13.93
CA THR A 102 -8.72 -5.30 15.27
C THR A 102 -9.61 -6.53 15.20
N LYS A 103 -9.61 -7.35 16.26
CA LYS A 103 -10.45 -8.55 16.33
C LYS A 103 -11.94 -8.20 16.25
N GLU A 104 -12.33 -7.09 16.86
CA GLU A 104 -13.69 -6.57 16.88
C GLU A 104 -14.12 -6.12 15.48
N LEU A 105 -13.24 -5.41 14.75
CA LEU A 105 -13.48 -5.02 13.37
C LEU A 105 -13.68 -6.26 12.49
N ILE A 106 -12.80 -7.24 12.59
CA ILE A 106 -12.88 -8.50 11.82
C ILE A 106 -14.19 -9.24 12.11
N ALA A 107 -14.55 -9.41 13.38
CA ALA A 107 -15.79 -10.07 13.79
C ALA A 107 -17.07 -9.36 13.32
N SER A 108 -16.95 -8.07 12.97
CA SER A 108 -18.05 -7.26 12.44
C SER A 108 -18.16 -7.29 10.91
N LEU A 109 -17.10 -7.68 10.19
CA LEU A 109 -17.07 -7.65 8.71
C LEU A 109 -18.19 -8.49 8.08
N ASP A 110 -18.43 -9.69 8.61
CA ASP A 110 -19.48 -10.57 8.08
C ASP A 110 -20.91 -10.12 8.45
N ARG A 111 -21.04 -9.26 9.45
CA ARG A 111 -22.35 -8.77 9.94
C ARG A 111 -22.74 -7.44 9.34
N GLN A 112 -21.76 -6.62 8.95
CA GLN A 112 -21.97 -5.26 8.48
C GLN A 112 -21.81 -5.18 6.97
N HIS A 113 -22.90 -5.42 6.24
CA HIS A 113 -22.97 -5.20 4.79
C HIS A 113 -23.22 -3.71 4.49
N ARG A 114 -22.27 -2.85 4.87
CA ARG A 114 -22.35 -1.42 4.61
C ARG A 114 -21.41 -1.04 3.48
N MET A 115 -21.92 -0.21 2.57
CA MET A 115 -21.07 0.43 1.59
C MET A 115 -20.12 1.40 2.30
N ALA A 116 -18.84 1.30 1.98
CA ALA A 116 -17.85 2.31 2.28
C ALA A 116 -17.87 3.37 1.17
N ARG A 117 -17.40 4.57 1.48
CA ARG A 117 -17.23 5.66 0.53
C ARG A 117 -15.75 5.95 0.39
N ALA A 118 -15.25 5.86 -0.82
CA ALA A 118 -13.88 6.23 -1.14
C ALA A 118 -13.73 7.76 -1.19
N TYR A 119 -12.48 8.24 -1.23
CA TYR A 119 -12.18 9.68 -1.27
C TYR A 119 -12.61 10.33 -2.59
N ASP A 120 -12.74 9.54 -3.66
CA ASP A 120 -13.28 9.96 -4.97
C ASP A 120 -14.82 10.02 -5.02
N ASP A 121 -15.49 9.95 -3.86
CA ASP A 121 -16.93 9.90 -3.68
C ASP A 121 -17.64 8.65 -4.22
N LEU A 122 -16.91 7.67 -4.75
CA LEU A 122 -17.48 6.41 -5.18
C LEU A 122 -17.75 5.50 -3.99
N THR A 123 -18.92 4.86 -4.00
CA THR A 123 -19.30 3.88 -2.98
C THR A 123 -18.91 2.47 -3.39
N TYR A 124 -18.40 1.67 -2.47
CA TYR A 124 -17.97 0.30 -2.71
C TYR A 124 -18.26 -0.59 -1.50
N PHE A 125 -18.24 -1.91 -1.68
CA PHE A 125 -18.26 -2.85 -0.57
C PHE A 125 -16.83 -3.33 -0.29
N PRO A 126 -16.33 -3.22 0.95
CA PRO A 126 -15.06 -3.84 1.31
C PRO A 126 -15.04 -5.32 0.94
N GLY A 127 -13.98 -5.78 0.29
CA GLY A 127 -13.87 -7.13 -0.29
C GLY A 127 -14.36 -7.23 -1.74
N VAL A 128 -15.31 -6.39 -2.16
CA VAL A 128 -15.88 -6.32 -3.52
C VAL A 128 -15.40 -5.05 -4.22
N VAL A 129 -14.08 -4.94 -4.38
CA VAL A 129 -13.40 -3.86 -5.10
C VAL A 129 -12.70 -4.41 -6.35
N GLY A 130 -12.53 -3.60 -7.39
CA GLY A 130 -11.89 -4.07 -8.62
C GLY A 130 -10.40 -4.35 -8.43
N LEU A 131 -9.91 -5.47 -8.93
CA LEU A 131 -8.46 -5.68 -9.09
C LEU A 131 -7.99 -5.22 -10.47
N ASN A 132 -6.96 -4.37 -10.53
CA ASN A 132 -6.44 -3.90 -11.81
C ASN A 132 -5.96 -5.08 -12.68
N ASN A 133 -6.33 -5.05 -13.96
CA ASN A 133 -5.75 -5.93 -14.97
C ASN A 133 -4.52 -5.23 -15.56
N ILE A 134 -3.33 -5.72 -15.23
CA ILE A 134 -2.07 -5.16 -15.72
C ILE A 134 -1.87 -5.60 -17.17
N LYS A 135 -2.13 -6.88 -17.47
CA LYS A 135 -2.13 -7.44 -18.84
C LYS A 135 -3.08 -8.64 -18.93
N ALA A 136 -2.60 -9.85 -18.64
CA ALA A 136 -3.35 -11.10 -18.76
C ALA A 136 -3.44 -11.82 -17.41
N ASN A 137 -3.79 -11.09 -16.34
CA ASN A 137 -3.88 -11.59 -14.96
C ASN A 137 -5.32 -11.77 -14.44
N ASP A 138 -6.30 -11.76 -15.33
CA ASP A 138 -7.71 -12.00 -15.02
C ASP A 138 -7.94 -13.29 -14.21
N TYR A 139 -7.28 -14.39 -14.61
CA TYR A 139 -7.35 -15.67 -13.90
C TYR A 139 -6.84 -15.56 -12.45
N CYS A 140 -5.73 -14.84 -12.22
CA CYS A 140 -5.21 -14.58 -10.88
C CYS A 140 -6.19 -13.73 -10.08
N ASN A 141 -6.77 -12.69 -10.68
CA ASN A 141 -7.72 -11.81 -10.00
C ASN A 141 -8.94 -12.60 -9.52
N VAL A 142 -9.46 -13.53 -10.33
CA VAL A 142 -10.56 -14.43 -9.94
C VAL A 142 -10.18 -15.30 -8.74
N ILE A 143 -8.99 -15.92 -8.77
CA ILE A 143 -8.52 -16.76 -7.66
C ILE A 143 -8.33 -15.92 -6.38
N LEU A 144 -7.73 -14.73 -6.50
CA LEU A 144 -7.50 -13.83 -5.37
C LEU A 144 -8.82 -13.36 -4.75
N HIS A 145 -9.82 -13.04 -5.56
CA HIS A 145 -11.17 -12.74 -5.07
C HIS A 145 -11.84 -13.95 -4.41
N ALA A 146 -11.74 -15.14 -5.01
CA ALA A 146 -12.30 -16.35 -4.43
C ALA A 146 -11.70 -16.63 -3.04
N LEU A 147 -10.37 -16.54 -2.92
CA LEU A 147 -9.66 -16.72 -1.65
C LEU A 147 -9.96 -15.60 -0.65
N SER A 148 -10.12 -14.35 -1.11
CA SER A 148 -10.39 -13.22 -0.22
C SER A 148 -11.75 -13.28 0.48
N HIS A 149 -12.69 -14.06 -0.06
CA HIS A 149 -14.03 -14.26 0.51
C HIS A 149 -14.16 -15.54 1.33
N VAL A 150 -13.09 -16.33 1.49
CA VAL A 150 -13.06 -17.44 2.44
C VAL A 150 -12.79 -16.88 3.84
N THR A 151 -13.84 -16.69 4.64
CA THR A 151 -13.81 -16.01 5.96
C THR A 151 -12.62 -16.42 6.85
N PRO A 152 -12.35 -17.72 7.13
CA PRO A 152 -11.22 -18.09 7.99
C PRO A 152 -9.86 -17.69 7.41
N LEU A 153 -9.72 -17.76 6.09
CA LEU A 153 -8.49 -17.40 5.38
C LEU A 153 -8.30 -15.87 5.39
N ARG A 154 -9.37 -15.14 5.07
CA ARG A 154 -9.41 -13.68 5.13
C ARG A 154 -8.98 -13.19 6.52
N ASP A 155 -9.65 -13.66 7.57
CA ASP A 155 -9.43 -13.20 8.94
C ASP A 155 -8.00 -13.48 9.41
N TYR A 156 -7.43 -14.62 8.99
CA TYR A 156 -6.04 -14.96 9.23
C TYR A 156 -5.09 -13.93 8.59
N PHE A 157 -5.32 -13.55 7.33
CA PHE A 157 -4.44 -12.65 6.59
C PHE A 157 -4.66 -11.15 6.87
N LEU A 158 -5.83 -10.77 7.42
CA LEU A 158 -6.10 -9.41 7.87
C LEU A 158 -5.21 -8.97 9.05
N ARG A 159 -4.66 -9.90 9.82
CA ARG A 159 -3.73 -9.59 10.93
C ARG A 159 -2.34 -10.16 10.64
N GLU A 160 -1.38 -9.26 10.43
CA GLU A 160 0.01 -9.60 10.11
C GLU A 160 0.68 -10.49 11.17
N GLU A 161 0.37 -10.25 12.45
CA GLU A 161 0.88 -11.02 13.59
C GLU A 161 0.60 -12.53 13.51
N ASN A 162 -0.44 -12.94 12.78
CA ASN A 162 -0.83 -14.35 12.64
C ASN A 162 0.20 -15.17 11.85
N TYR A 163 0.99 -14.52 10.98
CA TYR A 163 1.92 -15.20 10.07
C TYR A 163 3.32 -14.57 10.01
N GLU A 164 3.53 -13.38 10.56
CA GLU A 164 4.83 -12.70 10.55
C GLU A 164 5.91 -13.46 11.34
N SER A 165 5.53 -14.09 12.45
CA SER A 165 6.45 -14.81 13.36
C SER A 165 6.77 -16.24 12.91
N ILE A 166 6.18 -16.71 11.80
CA ILE A 166 6.40 -18.07 11.30
C ILE A 166 7.84 -18.17 10.78
N LYS A 167 8.66 -18.97 11.48
CA LYS A 167 10.04 -19.24 11.09
C LYS A 167 10.08 -19.97 9.76
N ARG A 168 10.89 -19.47 8.83
CA ARG A 168 11.16 -20.09 7.54
C ARG A 168 12.65 -20.21 7.29
N PRO A 169 13.09 -21.15 6.43
CA PRO A 169 14.50 -21.26 6.05
C PRO A 169 15.01 -19.94 5.43
N PRO A 170 16.26 -19.54 5.72
CA PRO A 170 16.87 -18.41 5.06
C PRO A 170 16.92 -18.65 3.54
N GLY A 171 16.55 -17.65 2.75
CA GLY A 171 16.49 -17.76 1.29
C GLY A 171 15.21 -18.39 0.74
N ASP A 172 14.23 -18.77 1.57
CA ASP A 172 12.93 -19.26 1.09
C ASP A 172 12.13 -18.14 0.42
N LYS A 173 12.13 -18.14 -0.92
CA LYS A 173 11.33 -17.19 -1.73
C LYS A 173 9.84 -17.30 -1.44
N LEU A 174 9.34 -18.49 -1.05
CA LEU A 174 7.92 -18.70 -0.75
C LEU A 174 7.45 -17.91 0.49
N SER A 175 8.38 -17.38 1.29
CA SER A 175 8.07 -16.48 2.40
C SER A 175 7.44 -15.15 1.94
N LEU A 176 7.61 -14.76 0.67
CA LEU A 176 6.99 -13.56 0.10
C LEU A 176 5.50 -13.71 -0.13
N LEU A 177 5.01 -14.93 -0.45
CA LEU A 177 3.61 -15.14 -0.80
C LEU A 177 2.64 -14.79 0.34
N PRO A 178 2.80 -15.29 1.58
CA PRO A 178 1.90 -14.93 2.68
C PRO A 178 1.93 -13.42 2.98
N LYS A 179 3.11 -12.79 2.87
CA LYS A 179 3.28 -11.36 3.10
C LYS A 179 2.50 -10.53 2.08
N ARG A 180 2.74 -10.77 0.78
CA ARG A 180 2.06 -10.04 -0.30
C ARG A 180 0.58 -10.35 -0.39
N PHE A 181 0.18 -11.60 -0.11
CA PHE A 181 -1.22 -11.97 -0.04
C PHE A 181 -1.92 -11.23 1.11
N GLY A 182 -1.33 -11.21 2.31
CA GLY A 182 -1.88 -10.47 3.44
C GLY A 182 -1.99 -8.97 3.20
N GLU A 183 -0.99 -8.35 2.58
CA GLU A 183 -1.05 -6.95 2.13
C GLU A 183 -2.23 -6.71 1.17
N LEU A 184 -2.40 -7.57 0.17
CA LEU A 184 -3.49 -7.46 -0.80
C LEU A 184 -4.86 -7.65 -0.13
N ILE A 185 -5.03 -8.66 0.72
CA ILE A 185 -6.29 -8.91 1.44
C ILE A 185 -6.65 -7.71 2.32
N ARG A 186 -5.69 -7.14 3.04
CA ARG A 186 -5.90 -5.93 3.86
C ARG A 186 -6.30 -4.72 3.03
N LYS A 187 -5.80 -4.59 1.80
CA LYS A 187 -6.20 -3.51 0.88
C LYS A 187 -7.60 -3.75 0.28
N LEU A 188 -7.90 -4.97 -0.15
CA LEU A 188 -9.22 -5.36 -0.69
C LEU A 188 -10.35 -5.10 0.31
N TRP A 189 -10.11 -5.41 1.59
CA TRP A 189 -11.10 -5.27 2.65
C TRP A 189 -11.04 -3.92 3.38
N ASN A 190 -10.26 -2.95 2.87
CA ASN A 190 -10.09 -1.65 3.50
C ASN A 190 -11.41 -0.84 3.44
N PRO A 191 -12.03 -0.49 4.57
CA PRO A 191 -13.26 0.31 4.59
C PRO A 191 -13.04 1.83 4.41
N LYS A 192 -11.78 2.27 4.32
CA LYS A 192 -11.36 3.68 4.20
C LYS A 192 -10.41 3.88 3.02
N ALA A 193 -10.62 3.15 1.92
CA ALA A 193 -9.77 3.25 0.74
C ALA A 193 -9.94 4.62 0.06
N PHE A 194 -8.88 5.16 -0.53
CA PHE A 194 -9.00 6.38 -1.34
C PHE A 194 -9.62 6.12 -2.71
N ARG A 195 -9.63 4.86 -3.18
CA ARG A 195 -10.12 4.44 -4.49
C ARG A 195 -10.89 3.12 -4.39
N THR A 196 -11.72 2.86 -5.39
CA THR A 196 -12.57 1.66 -5.49
C THR A 196 -11.93 0.49 -6.25
N HIS A 197 -10.63 0.59 -6.53
CA HIS A 197 -9.83 -0.47 -7.14
C HIS A 197 -8.49 -0.60 -6.41
N VAL A 198 -7.90 -1.80 -6.51
CA VAL A 198 -6.61 -2.15 -5.91
C VAL A 198 -5.73 -2.82 -6.96
N SER A 199 -4.46 -2.43 -7.05
CA SER A 199 -3.52 -3.11 -7.96
C SER A 199 -2.91 -4.36 -7.29
N PRO A 200 -3.04 -5.56 -7.90
CA PRO A 200 -2.44 -6.79 -7.38
C PRO A 200 -0.96 -6.95 -7.76
N HIS A 201 -0.30 -5.90 -8.27
CA HIS A 201 1.03 -5.98 -8.88
C HIS A 201 2.08 -6.69 -8.00
N GLU A 202 2.23 -6.28 -6.74
CA GLU A 202 3.18 -6.89 -5.80
C GLU A 202 2.91 -8.38 -5.55
N MET A 203 1.63 -8.77 -5.46
CA MET A 203 1.23 -10.17 -5.29
C MET A 203 1.53 -11.00 -6.55
N LEU A 204 1.33 -10.41 -7.73
CA LEU A 204 1.63 -11.05 -9.00
C LEU A 204 3.15 -11.20 -9.20
N GLN A 205 3.94 -10.19 -8.86
CA GLN A 205 5.41 -10.28 -8.87
C GLN A 205 5.91 -11.38 -7.93
N ALA A 206 5.39 -11.44 -6.70
CA ALA A 206 5.72 -12.51 -5.77
C ALA A 206 5.33 -13.89 -6.32
N THR A 207 4.17 -14.00 -6.96
CA THR A 207 3.70 -15.25 -7.60
C THR A 207 4.62 -15.67 -8.74
N VAL A 208 5.03 -14.75 -9.61
CA VAL A 208 6.00 -15.01 -10.69
C VAL A 208 7.34 -15.49 -10.12
N LEU A 209 7.85 -14.80 -9.10
CA LEU A 209 9.13 -15.12 -8.48
C LEU A 209 9.10 -16.49 -7.78
N CYS A 210 8.03 -16.78 -7.04
CA CYS A 210 7.87 -18.02 -6.26
C CYS A 210 7.52 -19.23 -7.12
N SER A 211 6.98 -19.01 -8.31
CA SER A 211 6.64 -20.08 -9.25
C SER A 211 7.71 -20.30 -10.32
N ASP A 212 8.89 -19.69 -10.19
CA ASP A 212 9.95 -19.71 -11.21
C ASP A 212 9.43 -19.34 -12.60
N LYS A 213 8.63 -18.27 -12.66
CA LYS A 213 8.00 -17.73 -13.87
C LYS A 213 7.00 -18.67 -14.56
N LYS A 214 6.44 -19.66 -13.86
CA LYS A 214 5.34 -20.49 -14.38
C LYS A 214 4.03 -19.69 -14.54
N PHE A 215 3.69 -18.86 -13.56
CA PHE A 215 2.46 -18.06 -13.57
C PHE A 215 2.74 -16.60 -13.91
N GLN A 216 2.98 -16.32 -15.19
CA GLN A 216 3.26 -14.96 -15.67
C GLN A 216 1.97 -14.18 -15.90
N PHE A 217 2.01 -12.87 -15.63
CA PHE A 217 0.92 -11.96 -15.96
C PHE A 217 1.14 -11.20 -17.28
N ILE A 218 2.29 -11.40 -17.96
CA ILE A 218 2.62 -10.77 -19.25
C ILE A 218 2.06 -11.59 -20.43
N LYS A 219 1.94 -12.92 -20.27
CA LYS A 219 1.30 -13.87 -21.20
C LYS A 219 0.32 -14.70 -20.38
N GLN A 220 -0.89 -14.94 -20.90
CA GLN A 220 -1.91 -15.73 -20.19
C GLN A 220 -1.37 -17.15 -19.93
N GLY A 221 -1.23 -17.53 -18.66
CA GLY A 221 -0.84 -18.89 -18.26
C GLY A 221 -2.03 -19.85 -18.32
N ASN A 222 -1.79 -21.13 -18.64
CA ASN A 222 -2.82 -22.15 -18.60
C ASN A 222 -3.35 -22.36 -17.17
N ARG A 223 -4.68 -22.51 -17.06
CA ARG A 223 -5.49 -22.28 -15.86
C ARG A 223 -5.43 -23.38 -14.77
N PHE A 224 -4.78 -24.51 -14.99
CA PHE A 224 -4.63 -25.58 -13.99
C PHE A 224 -3.39 -26.42 -14.31
N PRO A 225 -2.44 -26.63 -13.38
CA PRO A 225 -1.58 -27.80 -13.44
C PRO A 225 -2.37 -28.96 -12.80
N LEU A 226 -3.11 -29.70 -13.63
CA LEU A 226 -3.42 -31.09 -13.29
C LEU A 226 -2.19 -31.94 -13.57
#